data_AF-A0A978TWW3-F1
#
_entry.id   AF-A0A978TWW3-F1
#
_cell.length_a   1.000
_cell.length_b   1.000
_cell.length_c   1.000
_cell.angle_alpha   90.00
_cell.angle_beta   90.00
_cell.angle_gamma   90.00
#
_symmetry.space_group_name_H-M   'P 1'
#
loop_
_entity.id
_entity.type
_entity.pdbx_description
1 polymer ?
#
loop_
_entity_poly.entity_id
_entity_poly.type
_entity_poly.pdbx_seq_one_letter_code
_entity_poly.pdbx_strand_id
1 'polypeptide(L)'
;MNGFDVTRSPVATAPRQVAPSLTRFEQVCLGIAGLLVSGFLLVSCAQESETSVSVPRAVQSAFAEKYPGVSPTWHDQPYGYEGVFTQNGVEYEAEYSFTGQWLETEYEVSASQFPQVVRDRVQQDYPGYAITKYEIELTPQGTFYELEIQKGGDESEIYYDSQGNPSVNSNEDA
;
A
#
# COMPACT_ATOMS: atom_id res chain seq x y z
N MET A 1 54.15 -27.18 -27.69
CA MET A 1 53.52 -28.50 -27.54
C MET A 1 52.64 -28.40 -26.29
N ASN A 2 51.32 -28.37 -26.27
CA ASN A 2 50.18 -28.57 -27.20
C ASN A 2 49.11 -27.57 -26.70
N GLY A 3 48.31 -26.85 -27.47
CA GLY A 3 47.55 -27.27 -28.63
C GLY A 3 46.19 -27.83 -28.19
N PHE A 4 45.23 -26.98 -27.81
CA PHE A 4 43.79 -27.26 -27.96
C PHE A 4 42.99 -25.94 -27.93
N ASP A 5 42.52 -25.58 -29.12
CA ASP A 5 41.56 -24.53 -29.43
C ASP A 5 40.16 -25.14 -29.38
N VAL A 6 39.23 -24.52 -28.65
CA VAL A 6 37.79 -24.75 -28.80
C VAL A 6 37.07 -23.41 -28.75
N THR A 7 36.91 -22.85 -29.94
CA THR A 7 35.92 -21.82 -30.26
C THR A 7 34.51 -22.32 -29.89
N ARG A 8 33.84 -21.60 -28.97
CA ARG A 8 32.38 -21.70 -28.77
C ARG A 8 31.74 -20.38 -29.15
N SER A 9 30.92 -20.44 -30.19
CA SER A 9 30.11 -19.37 -30.75
C SER A 9 29.09 -18.81 -29.73
N PRO A 10 28.70 -17.54 -29.86
CA PRO A 10 27.71 -16.91 -28.97
C PRO A 10 26.29 -17.40 -29.27
N VAL A 11 25.56 -17.79 -28.22
CA VAL A 11 24.11 -18.04 -28.29
C VAL A 11 23.40 -16.69 -28.33
N ALA A 12 22.87 -16.35 -29.50
CA ALA A 12 22.01 -15.20 -29.69
C ALA A 12 20.69 -15.41 -28.94
N THR A 13 20.40 -14.55 -27.96
CA THR A 13 19.10 -14.50 -27.29
C THR A 13 18.20 -13.58 -28.10
N ALA A 14 17.13 -14.13 -28.68
CA ALA A 14 16.13 -13.37 -29.43
C ALA A 14 15.33 -12.43 -28.49
N PRO A 15 14.91 -11.25 -28.95
CA PRO A 15 14.14 -10.32 -28.13
C PRO A 15 12.73 -10.85 -27.81
N ARG A 16 12.34 -10.70 -26.54
CA ARG A 16 11.00 -10.99 -26.02
C ARG A 16 9.99 -10.06 -26.70
N GLN A 17 9.09 -10.62 -27.51
CA GLN A 17 8.00 -9.85 -28.10
C GLN A 17 7.02 -9.43 -27.00
N VAL A 18 6.86 -8.13 -26.83
CA VAL A 18 5.82 -7.52 -26.01
C VAL A 18 4.54 -7.55 -26.84
N ALA A 19 3.52 -8.26 -26.37
CA ALA A 19 2.20 -8.23 -26.98
C ALA A 19 1.59 -6.83 -26.76
N PRO A 20 1.14 -6.13 -27.82
CA PRO A 20 0.39 -4.90 -27.63
C PRO A 20 -0.97 -5.23 -27.01
N SER A 21 -1.27 -4.58 -25.90
CA SER A 21 -2.61 -4.51 -25.29
C SER A 21 -3.61 -4.01 -26.34
N LEU A 22 -4.63 -4.83 -26.62
CA LEU A 22 -5.74 -4.48 -27.51
C LEU A 22 -6.63 -3.42 -26.84
N THR A 23 -6.26 -2.15 -26.96
CA THR A 23 -7.21 -1.05 -26.77
C THR A 23 -7.90 -0.78 -28.11
N ARG A 24 -9.05 -1.43 -28.33
CA ARG A 24 -9.97 -1.04 -29.40
C ARG A 24 -11.13 -0.25 -28.79
N PHE A 25 -10.88 1.03 -28.50
CA PHE A 25 -11.95 2.01 -28.36
C PHE A 25 -12.43 2.37 -29.77
N GLU A 26 -13.40 1.62 -30.29
CA GLU A 26 -14.21 2.10 -31.40
C GLU A 26 -15.31 2.99 -30.84
N GLN A 27 -15.04 4.30 -30.75
CA GLN A 27 -16.07 5.31 -30.60
C GLN A 27 -16.79 5.46 -31.95
N VAL A 28 -17.86 4.70 -32.14
CA VAL A 28 -18.83 4.94 -33.22
C VAL A 28 -19.85 5.95 -32.72
N CYS A 29 -19.54 7.24 -32.86
CA CYS A 29 -20.53 8.30 -32.72
C CYS A 29 -21.15 8.55 -34.11
N LEU A 30 -22.13 7.73 -34.51
CA LEU A 30 -23.03 8.10 -35.61
C LEU A 30 -24.09 9.05 -35.09
N GLY A 31 -24.08 10.28 -35.60
CA GLY A 31 -25.01 11.33 -35.24
C GLY A 31 -26.46 11.01 -35.63
N ILE A 32 -27.39 11.52 -34.84
CA ILE A 32 -28.80 11.67 -35.21
C ILE A 32 -29.24 13.08 -34.84
N ALA A 33 -29.46 13.88 -35.89
CA ALA A 33 -30.13 15.16 -35.83
C ALA A 33 -31.65 14.92 -35.67
N GLY A 34 -32.29 15.71 -34.81
CA GLY A 34 -33.69 16.08 -34.95
C GLY A 34 -34.74 15.37 -34.07
N LEU A 35 -35.08 16.07 -32.98
CA LEU A 35 -36.44 16.41 -32.52
C LEU A 35 -37.41 15.32 -31.94
N LEU A 36 -37.84 15.61 -30.69
CA LEU A 36 -39.16 15.37 -30.05
C LEU A 36 -39.30 14.30 -28.95
N VAL A 37 -39.41 14.83 -27.71
CA VAL A 37 -40.45 14.57 -26.69
C VAL A 37 -40.34 13.33 -25.78
N SER A 38 -40.31 13.67 -24.47
CA SER A 38 -40.76 12.94 -23.27
C SER A 38 -39.90 11.81 -22.69
N GLY A 39 -39.33 12.11 -21.51
CA GLY A 39 -39.48 11.30 -20.31
C GLY A 39 -38.85 9.91 -20.33
N PHE A 40 -37.58 9.83 -19.94
CA PHE A 40 -37.05 8.93 -18.90
C PHE A 40 -35.54 9.24 -18.78
N LEU A 41 -35.15 9.99 -17.74
CA LEU A 41 -33.74 10.11 -17.38
C LEU A 41 -33.34 8.79 -16.73
N LEU A 42 -32.87 7.83 -17.54
CA LEU A 42 -32.10 6.72 -17.00
C LEU A 42 -30.74 7.29 -16.59
N VAL A 43 -30.64 7.70 -15.32
CA VAL A 43 -29.37 7.78 -14.62
C VAL A 43 -28.77 6.38 -14.71
N SER A 44 -27.80 6.22 -15.61
CA SER A 44 -26.91 5.08 -15.60
C SER A 44 -26.01 5.27 -14.39
N CYS A 45 -26.37 4.67 -13.26
CA CYS A 45 -25.41 4.43 -12.20
C CYS A 45 -24.30 3.59 -12.84
N ALA A 46 -23.12 4.17 -13.03
CA ALA A 46 -21.92 3.39 -13.14
C ALA A 46 -21.82 2.64 -11.81
N GLN A 47 -22.12 1.35 -11.84
CA GLN A 47 -21.86 0.49 -10.71
C GLN A 47 -20.36 0.25 -10.74
N GLU A 48 -19.63 0.98 -9.89
CA GLU A 48 -18.24 0.70 -9.55
C GLU A 48 -18.18 -0.81 -9.23
N SER A 49 -17.45 -1.56 -10.05
CA SER A 49 -17.31 -2.99 -9.83
C SER A 49 -16.38 -3.18 -8.64
N GLU A 50 -16.94 -3.55 -7.49
CA GLU A 50 -16.22 -4.10 -6.34
C GLU A 50 -15.30 -5.22 -6.84
N THR A 51 -14.02 -4.91 -6.99
CA THR A 51 -13.05 -5.84 -7.56
C THR A 51 -12.61 -6.72 -6.39
N SER A 52 -13.16 -7.94 -6.30
CA SER A 52 -12.78 -8.86 -5.23
C SER A 52 -11.33 -9.29 -5.40
N VAL A 53 -10.44 -8.83 -4.51
CA VAL A 53 -9.03 -9.22 -4.48
C VAL A 53 -8.91 -10.73 -4.21
N SER A 54 -8.15 -11.45 -5.04
CA SER A 54 -7.93 -12.89 -4.89
C SER A 54 -6.66 -13.19 -4.11
N VAL A 55 -6.77 -13.24 -2.79
CA VAL A 55 -5.62 -13.44 -1.88
C VAL A 55 -5.19 -14.92 -1.78
N PRO A 56 -3.89 -15.25 -1.91
CA PRO A 56 -3.37 -16.61 -1.74
C PRO A 56 -3.65 -17.20 -0.36
N ARG A 57 -3.86 -18.53 -0.29
CA ARG A 57 -4.09 -19.25 0.97
C ARG A 57 -2.96 -19.05 1.99
N ALA A 58 -1.72 -18.91 1.53
CA ALA A 58 -0.56 -18.67 2.39
C ALA A 58 -0.72 -17.35 3.18
N VAL A 59 -1.06 -16.26 2.48
CA VAL A 59 -1.32 -14.93 3.07
C VAL A 59 -2.50 -15.00 4.04
N GLN A 60 -3.64 -15.58 3.62
CA GLN A 60 -4.81 -15.74 4.50
C GLN A 60 -4.48 -16.54 5.77
N SER A 61 -3.65 -17.58 5.67
CA SER A 61 -3.27 -18.41 6.82
C SER A 61 -2.32 -17.66 7.75
N ALA A 62 -1.34 -16.93 7.19
CA ALA A 62 -0.42 -16.11 7.98
C ALA A 62 -1.15 -14.99 8.73
N PHE A 63 -2.14 -14.36 8.08
CA PHE A 63 -3.02 -13.39 8.73
C PHE A 63 -3.81 -14.02 9.87
N ALA A 64 -4.52 -15.14 9.62
CA ALA A 64 -5.35 -15.78 10.63
C ALA A 64 -4.54 -16.33 11.83
N GLU A 65 -3.27 -16.70 11.62
CA GLU A 65 -2.36 -17.09 12.69
C GLU A 65 -1.96 -15.89 13.55
N LYS A 66 -1.63 -14.75 12.94
CA LYS A 66 -1.21 -13.53 13.64
C LYS A 66 -2.37 -12.81 14.33
N TYR A 67 -3.54 -12.80 13.68
CA TYR A 67 -4.75 -12.08 14.09
C TYR A 67 -5.95 -13.04 14.22
N PRO A 68 -5.97 -13.88 15.27
CA PRO A 68 -7.03 -14.87 15.43
C PRO A 68 -8.38 -14.20 15.71
N GLY A 69 -9.42 -14.64 14.99
CA GLY A 69 -10.81 -14.25 15.25
C GLY A 69 -11.25 -12.92 14.63
N VAL A 70 -10.39 -12.28 13.82
CA VAL A 70 -10.77 -11.12 12.99
C VAL A 70 -10.69 -11.50 11.51
N SER A 71 -11.37 -10.73 10.66
CA SER A 71 -11.37 -10.92 9.20
C SER A 71 -11.04 -9.58 8.55
N PRO A 72 -10.08 -9.56 7.61
CA PRO A 72 -9.69 -8.32 6.94
C PRO A 72 -10.48 -8.10 5.66
N THR A 73 -10.55 -6.83 5.26
CA THR A 73 -10.75 -6.41 3.88
C THR A 73 -9.38 -6.40 3.20
N TRP A 74 -9.26 -7.03 2.04
CA TRP A 74 -7.99 -7.17 1.35
C TRP A 74 -7.83 -6.16 0.21
N HIS A 75 -6.64 -5.59 0.12
CA HIS A 75 -6.20 -4.72 -0.97
C HIS A 75 -4.95 -5.31 -1.64
N ASP A 76 -4.89 -5.25 -2.98
CA ASP A 76 -3.70 -5.63 -3.76
C ASP A 76 -2.72 -4.48 -3.73
N GLN A 77 -1.46 -4.77 -3.39
CA GLN A 77 -0.40 -3.77 -3.30
C GLN A 77 0.82 -4.18 -4.15
N PRO A 78 1.70 -3.24 -4.55
CA PRO A 78 2.87 -3.54 -5.40
C PRO A 78 3.81 -4.61 -4.82
N TYR A 79 3.79 -4.76 -3.51
CA TYR A 79 4.61 -5.69 -2.73
C TYR A 79 3.91 -7.00 -2.35
N GLY A 80 2.58 -7.04 -2.44
CA GLY A 80 1.78 -8.14 -1.94
C GLY A 80 0.34 -7.75 -1.65
N TYR A 81 -0.04 -7.83 -0.38
CA TYR A 81 -1.42 -7.71 0.08
C TYR A 81 -1.47 -6.97 1.41
N GLU A 82 -2.43 -6.06 1.52
CA GLU A 82 -2.75 -5.36 2.75
C GLU A 82 -4.11 -5.83 3.25
N GLY A 83 -4.16 -6.23 4.52
CA GLY A 83 -5.39 -6.59 5.20
C GLY A 83 -5.79 -5.52 6.20
N VAL A 84 -6.88 -4.80 5.89
CA VAL A 84 -7.47 -3.79 6.80
C VAL A 84 -8.53 -4.45 7.68
N PHE A 85 -8.40 -4.33 9.00
CA PHE A 85 -9.32 -4.94 9.95
C PHE A 85 -9.48 -4.12 11.22
N THR A 86 -10.65 -4.26 11.88
CA THR A 86 -10.88 -3.64 13.18
C THR A 86 -10.67 -4.65 14.31
N GLN A 87 -9.87 -4.28 15.30
CA GLN A 87 -9.73 -5.03 16.55
C GLN A 87 -9.87 -4.07 17.75
N ASN A 88 -10.74 -4.41 18.70
CA ASN A 88 -11.03 -3.58 19.88
C ASN A 88 -11.45 -2.12 19.56
N GLY A 89 -12.06 -1.89 18.40
CA GLY A 89 -12.49 -0.56 17.95
C GLY A 89 -11.39 0.32 17.35
N VAL A 90 -10.20 -0.25 17.12
CA VAL A 90 -9.08 0.38 16.40
C VAL A 90 -8.95 -0.32 15.05
N GLU A 91 -8.78 0.46 13.99
CA GLU A 91 -8.46 -0.03 12.65
C GLU A 91 -6.96 -0.32 12.56
N TYR A 92 -6.63 -1.44 11.95
CA TYR A 92 -5.26 -1.92 11.73
C TYR A 92 -5.10 -2.23 10.26
N GLU A 93 -3.93 -1.92 9.73
CA GLU A 93 -3.52 -2.29 8.39
C GLU A 93 -2.35 -3.27 8.54
N ALA A 94 -2.48 -4.47 7.99
CA ALA A 94 -1.44 -5.48 8.07
C ALA A 94 -0.96 -5.90 6.68
N GLU A 95 0.32 -5.65 6.43
CA GLU A 95 0.95 -5.86 5.15
C GLU A 95 1.65 -7.22 5.08
N TYR A 96 1.48 -7.88 3.93
CA TYR A 96 2.03 -9.19 3.65
C TYR A 96 2.60 -9.23 2.25
N SER A 97 3.77 -9.86 2.10
CA SER A 97 4.32 -10.14 0.78
C SER A 97 3.44 -11.10 -0.02
N PHE A 98 3.68 -11.19 -1.33
CA PHE A 98 3.03 -12.20 -2.20
C PHE A 98 3.12 -13.66 -1.70
N THR A 99 4.10 -13.97 -0.85
CA THR A 99 4.30 -15.33 -0.30
C THR A 99 3.70 -15.51 1.10
N GLY A 100 3.07 -14.48 1.67
CA GLY A 100 2.50 -14.49 3.02
C GLY A 100 3.51 -14.23 4.13
N GLN A 101 4.66 -13.64 3.81
CA GLN A 101 5.54 -13.10 4.85
C GLN A 101 4.90 -11.82 5.40
N TRP A 102 4.73 -11.73 6.72
CA TRP A 102 4.32 -10.50 7.39
C TRP A 102 5.43 -9.44 7.28
N LEU A 103 5.06 -8.24 6.84
CA LEU A 103 5.98 -7.13 6.59
C LEU A 103 5.75 -6.03 7.61
N GLU A 104 4.51 -5.63 7.80
CA GLU A 104 4.15 -4.55 8.72
C GLU A 104 2.77 -4.73 9.34
N THR A 105 2.55 -4.11 10.49
CA THR A 105 1.21 -3.74 10.93
C THR A 105 1.23 -2.38 11.57
N GLU A 106 0.38 -1.51 11.08
CA GLU A 106 0.21 -0.15 11.55
C GLU A 106 -1.19 0.10 12.10
N TYR A 107 -1.29 1.11 12.96
CA TYR A 107 -2.54 1.57 13.55
C TYR A 107 -2.36 2.93 14.19
N GLU A 108 -3.37 3.78 14.03
CA GLU A 108 -3.43 5.08 14.66
C GLU A 108 -3.72 4.94 16.17
N VAL A 109 -3.08 5.77 16.98
CA VAL A 109 -3.34 5.90 18.41
C VAL A 109 -3.57 7.35 18.82
N SER A 110 -4.22 7.56 19.97
CA SER A 110 -4.28 8.91 20.53
C SER A 110 -2.89 9.37 20.98
N ALA A 111 -2.70 10.70 21.00
CA ALA A 111 -1.49 11.30 21.55
C ALA A 111 -1.14 10.72 22.93
N SER A 112 -2.12 10.45 23.81
CA SER A 112 -1.90 9.92 25.16
C SER A 112 -1.34 8.50 25.22
N GLN A 113 -1.56 7.70 24.17
CA GLN A 113 -1.11 6.32 24.04
C GLN A 113 0.24 6.23 23.30
N PHE A 114 0.65 7.29 22.63
CA PHE A 114 1.93 7.37 21.92
C PHE A 114 3.12 7.57 22.87
N PRO A 115 4.34 7.08 22.54
CA PRO A 115 5.49 7.27 23.41
C PRO A 115 5.86 8.74 23.59
N GLN A 116 5.94 9.16 24.86
CA GLN A 116 6.29 10.53 25.19
C GLN A 116 7.69 10.92 24.66
N VAL A 117 8.66 10.00 24.69
CA VAL A 117 10.02 10.26 24.21
C VAL A 117 10.04 10.70 22.74
N VAL A 118 9.18 10.12 21.89
CA VAL A 118 9.08 10.48 20.48
C VAL A 118 8.37 11.82 20.31
N ARG A 119 7.25 12.05 21.00
CA ARG A 119 6.55 13.36 20.94
C ARG A 119 7.46 14.51 21.38
N ASP A 120 8.20 14.31 22.47
CA ASP A 120 9.12 15.31 23.01
C ASP A 120 10.28 15.57 22.04
N ARG A 121 10.73 14.55 21.31
CA ARG A 121 11.74 14.69 20.26
C ARG A 121 11.21 15.47 19.06
N VAL A 122 10.06 15.09 18.54
CA VAL A 122 9.42 15.78 17.39
C VAL A 122 9.25 17.26 17.68
N GLN A 123 8.80 17.61 18.89
CA GLN A 123 8.63 19.00 19.29
C GLN A 123 9.94 19.79 19.32
N GLN A 124 11.08 19.12 19.58
CA GLN A 124 12.42 19.72 19.54
C GLN A 124 12.96 19.86 18.11
N ASP A 125 12.79 18.82 17.28
CA ASP A 125 13.27 18.82 15.90
C ASP A 125 12.45 19.77 15.01
N TYR A 126 11.14 19.91 15.29
CA TYR A 126 10.18 20.68 14.50
C TYR A 126 9.45 21.75 15.34
N PRO A 127 10.15 22.79 15.83
CA PRO A 127 9.54 23.80 16.67
C PRO A 127 8.45 24.60 15.93
N GLY A 128 7.27 24.66 16.56
CA GLY A 128 6.11 25.36 16.04
C GLY A 128 5.32 24.62 14.94
N TYR A 129 5.62 23.35 14.70
CA TYR A 129 4.72 22.44 13.99
C TYR A 129 3.71 21.85 14.99
N ALA A 130 2.49 21.59 14.52
CA ALA A 130 1.50 20.80 15.24
C ALA A 130 1.62 19.34 14.80
N ILE A 131 1.42 18.38 15.70
CA ILE A 131 1.30 16.96 15.35
C ILE A 131 -0.18 16.67 15.13
N THR A 132 -0.54 16.14 13.96
CA THR A 132 -1.92 15.88 13.53
C THR A 132 -2.31 14.40 13.62
N LYS A 133 -1.36 13.48 13.46
CA LYS A 133 -1.58 12.03 13.51
C LYS A 133 -0.45 11.32 14.27
N TYR A 134 -0.74 10.14 14.80
CA TYR A 134 0.19 9.31 15.57
C TYR A 134 0.00 7.83 15.22
N GLU A 135 0.96 7.23 14.56
CA GLU A 135 0.88 5.83 14.13
C GLU A 135 2.00 4.97 14.71
N ILE A 136 1.63 3.74 15.06
CA ILE A 136 2.58 2.74 15.56
C ILE A 136 2.74 1.67 14.50
N GLU A 137 3.91 1.61 13.88
CA GLU A 137 4.29 0.57 12.93
C GLU A 137 5.04 -0.56 13.65
N LEU A 138 4.54 -1.78 13.50
CA LEU A 138 5.17 -3.00 13.97
C LEU A 138 5.79 -3.73 12.78
N THR A 139 7.10 -3.94 12.81
CA THR A 139 7.83 -4.66 11.76
C THR A 139 8.66 -5.81 12.33
N PRO A 140 9.19 -6.71 11.49
CA PRO A 140 10.19 -7.69 11.90
C PRO A 140 11.47 -7.06 12.48
N GLN A 141 11.78 -5.81 12.15
CA GLN A 141 13.00 -5.11 12.59
C GLN A 141 12.81 -4.36 13.91
N GLY A 142 11.56 -4.03 14.28
CA GLY A 142 11.25 -3.34 15.51
C GLY A 142 9.94 -2.58 15.43
N THR A 143 9.72 -1.71 16.42
CA THR A 143 8.60 -0.76 16.41
C THR A 143 9.10 0.60 15.97
N PHE A 144 8.40 1.17 15.00
CA PHE A 144 8.59 2.52 14.49
C PHE A 144 7.36 3.37 14.78
N TYR A 145 7.54 4.67 14.59
CA TYR A 145 6.59 5.69 15.01
C TYR A 145 6.54 6.76 13.93
N GLU A 146 5.50 6.70 13.12
CA GLU A 146 5.12 7.76 12.20
C GLU A 146 4.26 8.82 12.89
N LEU A 147 4.50 10.07 12.51
CA LEU A 147 3.67 11.20 12.86
C LEU A 147 3.47 12.08 11.64
N GLU A 148 2.25 12.55 11.43
CA GLU A 148 1.99 13.69 10.56
C GLU A 148 2.23 14.98 11.36
N ILE A 149 3.02 15.90 10.79
CA ILE A 149 3.24 17.23 11.33
C ILE A 149 2.79 18.31 10.34
N GLN A 150 2.14 19.35 10.87
CA GLN A 150 1.57 20.43 10.08
C GLN A 150 2.07 21.80 10.50
N LYS A 151 2.39 22.66 9.52
CA LYS A 151 2.63 24.09 9.75
C LYS A 151 2.26 24.92 8.54
N GLY A 152 1.41 25.93 8.76
CA GLY A 152 1.02 26.86 7.69
C GLY A 152 0.15 26.24 6.59
N GLY A 153 -0.43 25.07 6.85
CA GLY A 153 -1.23 24.30 5.88
C GLY A 153 -0.44 23.20 5.17
N ASP A 154 0.89 23.20 5.28
CA ASP A 154 1.74 22.13 4.76
C ASP A 154 1.83 21.00 5.79
N GLU A 155 1.67 19.76 5.33
CA GLU A 155 1.76 18.52 6.10
C GLU A 155 2.97 17.70 5.67
N SER A 156 3.55 16.94 6.59
CA SER A 156 4.69 16.07 6.32
C SER A 156 4.67 14.91 7.31
N GLU A 157 4.95 13.71 6.82
CA GLU A 157 5.14 12.52 7.64
C GLU A 157 6.61 12.43 8.09
N ILE A 158 6.81 12.02 9.33
CA ILE A 158 8.13 11.88 9.95
C ILE A 158 8.18 10.59 10.77
N TYR A 159 9.34 9.94 10.75
CA TYR A 159 9.52 8.61 11.30
C TYR A 159 10.59 8.58 12.39
N TYR A 160 10.30 7.87 13.48
CA TYR A 160 11.20 7.72 14.61
C TYR A 160 11.29 6.27 15.09
N ASP A 161 12.44 5.90 15.65
CA ASP A 161 12.59 4.65 16.39
C ASP A 161 12.05 4.76 17.84
N SER A 162 12.03 3.63 18.54
CA SER A 162 11.62 3.56 19.97
C SER A 162 12.46 4.39 20.95
N GLN A 163 13.61 4.91 20.55
CA GLN A 163 14.46 5.79 21.35
C GLN A 163 14.25 7.27 21.00
N GLY A 164 13.40 7.58 20.02
CA GLY A 164 13.22 8.93 19.50
C GLY A 164 14.40 9.38 18.64
N ASN A 165 15.07 8.49 17.94
CA ASN A 165 15.99 8.89 16.87
C ASN A 165 15.22 8.90 15.54
N PRO A 166 15.48 9.89 14.66
CA PRO A 166 14.94 9.86 13.31
C PRO A 166 15.31 8.54 12.61
N SER A 167 14.33 7.93 11.97
CA SER A 167 14.47 6.67 11.25
C SER A 167 13.95 6.81 9.83
N VAL A 168 14.20 5.79 9.02
CA VAL A 168 13.48 5.55 7.76
C VAL A 168 12.81 4.20 7.91
N ASN A 169 11.50 4.12 7.71
CA ASN A 169 10.87 2.82 7.51
C ASN A 169 11.07 2.43 6.05
N SER A 170 11.79 1.32 5.81
CA SER A 170 11.97 0.81 4.45
C SER A 170 10.78 -0.02 3.97
N ASN A 171 9.81 -0.27 4.86
CA ASN A 171 8.59 -0.99 4.57
C ASN A 171 7.35 -0.09 4.55
N GLU A 172 7.50 1.25 4.56
CA GLU A 172 6.36 2.13 4.30
C GLU A 172 5.73 1.74 2.95
N ASP A 173 4.42 1.51 2.96
CA ASP A 173 3.65 1.02 1.82
C ASP A 173 4.29 -0.25 1.19
N ALA A 174 4.67 -1.27 1.97
CA ALA A 174 5.50 -2.40 1.49
C ALA A 174 5.06 -3.84 1.82
#